data_AF-A0A1W9MNQ3-F1
#
_entry.id   AF-A0A1W9MNQ3-F1
#
_cell.length_a   1.000
_cell.length_b   1.000
_cell.length_c   1.000
_cell.angle_alpha   90.00
_cell.angle_beta   90.00
_cell.angle_gamma   90.00
#
_symmetry.space_group_name_H-M   'P 1'
#
loop_
_entity.id
_entity.type
_entity.pdbx_description
1 polymer ?
#
loop_
_entity_poly.entity_id
_entity_poly.type
_entity_poly.pdbx_seq_one_letter_code
_entity_poly.pdbx_strand_id
1 'polypeptide(L)'
;MNKIGIIVEGESDKEILKVIIGKIDDVNKVEENFRFSIAGSKTKLFKELEQLHINELVRQRHCNKIIVLCDYDNSSEANAEKLRDTIEKIRERRKDVLIELCFAIQEIESWLPGCYEEALKEAPNE
;
A
#
# COMPACT_ATOMS: atom_id res chain seq x y z
N MET A 1 13.41 17.69 -2.62
CA MET A 1 12.60 16.90 -1.66
C MET A 1 12.76 15.44 -1.99
N ASN A 2 12.82 14.59 -0.96
CA ASN A 2 12.88 13.14 -1.12
C ASN A 2 11.51 12.66 -1.62
N LYS A 3 11.48 12.04 -2.81
CA LYS A 3 10.26 11.43 -3.33
C LYS A 3 10.06 10.06 -2.69
N ILE A 4 8.85 9.81 -2.24
CA ILE A 4 8.43 8.57 -1.60
C ILE A 4 7.65 7.76 -2.63
N GLY A 5 8.14 6.56 -2.92
CA GLY A 5 7.40 5.57 -3.68
C GLY A 5 6.48 4.78 -2.76
N ILE A 6 5.24 4.56 -3.17
CA ILE A 6 4.29 3.70 -2.47
C ILE A 6 3.85 2.61 -3.46
N ILE A 7 4.05 1.35 -3.07
CA ILE A 7 3.59 0.19 -3.81
C ILE A 7 2.36 -0.33 -3.09
N VAL A 8 1.25 -0.47 -3.82
CA VAL A 8 -0.03 -0.99 -3.30
C VAL A 8 -0.51 -2.18 -4.13
N GLU A 9 -1.44 -2.96 -3.59
CA GLU A 9 -2.02 -4.09 -4.32
C GLU A 9 -3.00 -3.62 -5.41
N GLY A 10 -3.97 -2.79 -5.04
CA GLY A 10 -5.06 -2.38 -5.93
C GLY A 10 -5.15 -0.88 -6.19
N GLU A 11 -5.95 -0.51 -7.20
CA GLU A 11 -6.30 0.89 -7.49
C GLU A 11 -7.10 1.53 -6.35
N SER A 12 -7.97 0.75 -5.69
CA SER A 12 -8.73 1.19 -4.51
C SER A 12 -7.81 1.72 -3.40
N ASP A 13 -6.72 0.99 -3.11
CA ASP A 13 -5.79 1.33 -2.05
C ASP A 13 -5.07 2.65 -2.35
N LYS A 14 -4.67 2.83 -3.60
CA LYS A 14 -4.05 4.07 -4.08
C LYS A 14 -5.00 5.25 -3.92
N GLU A 15 -6.26 5.12 -4.33
CA GLU A 15 -7.22 6.21 -4.26
C GLU A 15 -7.56 6.57 -2.80
N ILE A 16 -7.70 5.57 -1.92
CA ILE A 16 -7.85 5.78 -0.47
C ILE A 16 -6.64 6.53 0.10
N LEU A 17 -5.42 6.10 -0.22
CA LEU A 17 -4.20 6.77 0.25
C LEU A 17 -4.10 8.21 -0.25
N LYS A 18 -4.47 8.47 -1.50
CA LYS A 18 -4.48 9.84 -2.04
C LYS A 18 -5.42 10.75 -1.25
N VAL A 19 -6.61 10.26 -0.90
CA VAL A 19 -7.55 11.01 -0.06
C VAL A 19 -6.99 11.24 1.33
N ILE A 20 -6.38 10.22 1.96
CA ILE A 20 -5.79 10.35 3.30
C ILE A 20 -4.64 11.35 3.29
N ILE A 21 -3.68 11.21 2.38
CA ILE A 21 -2.52 12.10 2.30
C ILE A 21 -2.97 13.53 1.99
N GLY A 22 -3.92 13.72 1.07
CA GLY A 22 -4.48 15.04 0.75
C GLY A 22 -5.30 15.68 1.88
N LYS A 23 -5.70 14.91 2.90
CA LYS A 23 -6.30 15.44 4.14
C LYS A 23 -5.25 15.77 5.21
N ILE A 24 -4.11 15.09 5.20
CA ILE A 24 -3.03 15.28 6.18
C ILE A 24 -2.09 16.43 5.74
N ASP A 25 -1.84 16.56 4.44
CA ASP A 25 -1.00 17.59 3.84
C ASP A 25 -1.73 18.24 2.65
N ASP A 26 -1.15 19.30 2.10
CA ASP A 26 -1.70 19.97 0.92
C ASP A 26 -1.80 18.99 -0.27
N VAL A 27 -2.99 18.92 -0.87
CA VAL A 27 -3.28 18.05 -2.03
C VAL A 27 -2.27 18.25 -3.17
N ASN A 28 -1.78 19.49 -3.37
CA ASN A 28 -0.81 19.80 -4.42
C ASN A 28 0.55 19.11 -4.19
N LYS A 29 0.88 18.79 -2.94
CA LYS A 29 2.14 18.12 -2.57
C LYS A 29 2.07 16.60 -2.74
N VAL A 30 0.87 16.03 -2.90
CA VAL A 30 0.70 14.57 -3.03
C VAL A 30 1.42 14.08 -4.28
N GLU A 31 1.12 14.66 -5.44
CA GLU A 31 1.73 14.29 -6.72
C GLU A 31 3.16 14.83 -6.88
N GLU A 32 3.60 15.76 -6.05
CA GLU A 32 5.00 16.20 -6.03
C GLU A 32 5.88 15.22 -5.25
N ASN A 33 5.40 14.74 -4.11
CA ASN A 33 6.19 13.98 -3.14
C ASN A 33 5.98 12.48 -3.20
N PHE A 34 4.81 12.02 -3.62
CA PHE A 34 4.45 10.60 -3.62
C PHE A 34 4.35 10.06 -5.05
N ARG A 35 4.81 8.83 -5.25
CA ARG A 35 4.71 8.11 -6.51
C ARG A 35 4.11 6.75 -6.24
N PHE A 36 3.04 6.42 -6.95
CA PHE A 36 2.33 5.17 -6.73
C PHE A 36 2.68 4.14 -7.78
N SER A 37 2.79 2.89 -7.36
CA SER A 37 2.91 1.72 -8.23
C SER A 37 1.89 0.68 -7.77
N ILE A 38 1.12 0.13 -8.70
CA ILE A 38 0.05 -0.82 -8.41
C ILE A 38 0.50 -2.20 -8.89
N ALA A 39 0.51 -3.17 -7.99
CA ALA A 39 0.93 -4.53 -8.31
C ALA A 39 -0.17 -5.35 -9.01
N GLY A 40 -1.44 -5.03 -8.75
CA GLY A 40 -2.63 -5.66 -9.33
C GLY A 40 -2.99 -7.03 -8.76
N SER A 41 -2.09 -7.69 -8.02
CA SER A 41 -2.40 -8.83 -7.14
C SER A 41 -1.25 -9.13 -6.20
N LYS A 42 -1.53 -9.78 -5.05
CA LYS A 42 -0.50 -10.37 -4.16
C LYS A 42 0.54 -11.19 -4.93
N THR A 43 0.10 -12.09 -5.80
CA THR A 43 1.02 -12.98 -6.54
C THR A 43 1.98 -12.21 -7.45
N LYS A 44 1.50 -11.17 -8.13
CA LYS A 44 2.34 -10.31 -8.97
C LYS A 44 3.29 -9.49 -8.13
N LEU A 45 2.79 -8.92 -7.02
CA LEU A 45 3.62 -8.22 -6.05
C LEU A 45 4.84 -9.07 -5.68
N PHE A 46 4.66 -10.32 -5.23
CA PHE A 46 5.80 -11.17 -4.84
C PHE A 46 6.84 -11.38 -5.94
N LYS A 47 6.40 -11.63 -7.18
CA LYS A 47 7.29 -11.98 -8.29
C LYS A 47 7.99 -10.76 -8.88
N GLU A 48 7.30 -9.63 -8.90
CA GLU A 48 7.67 -8.46 -9.69
C GLU A 48 8.08 -7.25 -8.82
N LEU A 49 8.02 -7.40 -7.48
CA LEU A 49 8.32 -6.33 -6.51
C LEU A 49 9.57 -5.56 -6.85
N GLU A 50 10.70 -6.27 -6.97
CA GLU A 50 11.97 -5.63 -7.20
C GLU A 50 12.16 -5.21 -8.65
N GLN A 51 11.84 -6.12 -9.58
CA GLN A 51 12.17 -5.97 -10.99
C GLN A 51 11.33 -4.90 -11.68
N LEU A 52 10.03 -4.82 -11.35
CA LEU A 52 9.11 -3.84 -11.92
C LEU A 52 8.94 -2.66 -10.97
N HIS A 53 8.38 -2.89 -9.79
CA HIS A 53 7.85 -1.78 -8.97
C HIS A 53 8.94 -0.93 -8.30
N ILE A 54 9.88 -1.55 -7.58
CA ILE A 54 10.98 -0.82 -6.93
C ILE A 54 11.88 -0.18 -7.99
N ASN A 55 12.22 -0.91 -9.05
CA ASN A 55 13.05 -0.36 -10.12
C ASN A 55 12.41 0.83 -10.84
N GLU A 56 11.11 0.78 -11.14
CA GLU A 56 10.40 1.91 -11.73
C GLU A 56 10.48 3.12 -10.80
N LEU A 57 10.11 2.95 -9.53
CA LEU A 57 10.05 4.04 -8.56
C LEU A 57 11.43 4.65 -8.29
N VAL A 58 12.48 3.84 -8.15
CA VAL A 58 13.83 4.31 -7.88
C VAL A 58 14.47 4.91 -9.14
N ARG A 59 14.47 4.18 -10.27
CA ARG A 59 15.25 4.58 -11.46
C ARG A 59 14.54 5.62 -12.32
N GLN A 60 13.23 5.48 -12.48
CA GLN A 60 12.45 6.36 -13.38
C GLN A 60 11.78 7.49 -12.62
N ARG A 61 11.38 7.27 -11.36
CA ARG A 61 10.68 8.27 -10.56
C ARG A 61 11.55 8.93 -9.49
N HIS A 62 12.81 8.53 -9.36
CA HIS A 62 13.80 9.08 -8.44
C HIS A 62 13.36 9.05 -6.97
N CYS A 63 12.67 7.97 -6.56
CA CYS A 63 12.29 7.76 -5.17
C CYS A 63 13.47 7.16 -4.39
N ASN A 64 13.71 7.67 -3.18
CA ASN A 64 14.75 7.16 -2.28
C ASN A 64 14.19 6.55 -0.98
N LYS A 65 12.88 6.65 -0.78
CA LYS A 65 12.12 5.86 0.17
C LYS A 65 11.00 5.13 -0.58
N ILE A 66 10.83 3.84 -0.30
CA ILE A 66 9.77 3.00 -0.83
C ILE A 66 8.96 2.44 0.34
N ILE A 67 7.64 2.55 0.27
CA ILE A 67 6.71 1.93 1.21
C ILE A 67 5.93 0.88 0.43
N VAL A 68 5.98 -0.36 0.88
CA VAL A 68 5.18 -1.45 0.33
C VAL A 68 4.01 -1.64 1.28
N LEU A 69 2.81 -1.26 0.85
CA LEU A 69 1.58 -1.39 1.61
C LEU A 69 0.76 -2.56 1.06
N CYS A 70 0.45 -3.52 1.93
CA CYS A 70 -0.28 -4.73 1.55
C CYS A 70 -1.26 -5.12 2.65
N ASP A 71 -2.37 -5.72 2.27
CA ASP A 71 -3.30 -6.29 3.25
C ASP A 71 -2.65 -7.44 4.02
N TYR A 72 -2.89 -7.47 5.33
CA TYR A 72 -2.50 -8.57 6.21
C TYR A 72 -3.43 -9.78 6.11
N ASP A 73 -4.20 -9.89 5.03
CA ASP A 73 -5.31 -10.83 4.91
C ASP A 73 -4.88 -12.25 5.33
N ASN A 74 -5.66 -12.85 6.24
CA ASN A 74 -5.33 -14.04 7.04
C ASN A 74 -5.16 -15.35 6.24
N SER A 75 -5.05 -15.28 4.92
CA SER A 75 -5.00 -16.43 4.02
C SER A 75 -3.64 -17.16 4.01
N SER A 76 -2.64 -16.70 4.77
CA SER A 76 -1.62 -17.52 5.48
C SER A 76 -0.48 -16.62 5.98
N GLU A 77 -0.11 -16.78 7.26
CA GLU A 77 1.10 -16.20 7.87
C GLU A 77 2.36 -16.43 7.00
N ALA A 78 2.41 -17.58 6.33
CA ALA A 78 3.47 -17.94 5.38
C ALA A 78 3.66 -16.94 4.23
N ASN A 79 2.60 -16.33 3.70
CA ASN A 79 2.72 -15.33 2.63
C ASN A 79 3.29 -14.02 3.16
N ALA A 80 2.88 -13.61 4.37
CA ALA A 80 3.42 -12.43 5.02
C ALA A 80 4.91 -12.60 5.36
N GLU A 81 5.30 -13.76 5.90
CA GLU A 81 6.70 -14.13 6.13
C GLU A 81 7.52 -14.13 4.84
N LYS A 82 6.99 -14.74 3.78
CA LYS A 82 7.65 -14.74 2.47
C LYS A 82 7.85 -13.34 1.92
N LEU A 83 6.92 -12.41 2.17
CA LEU A 83 7.07 -11.01 1.75
C LEU A 83 8.16 -10.31 2.56
N ARG A 84 8.15 -10.51 3.89
CA ARG A 84 9.19 -10.00 4.80
C ARG A 84 10.58 -10.48 4.34
N ASP A 85 10.76 -11.77 4.12
CA ASP A 85 12.01 -12.35 3.63
C ASP A 85 12.45 -11.75 2.28
N THR A 86 11.48 -11.53 1.38
CA THR A 86 11.75 -10.94 0.07
C THR A 86 12.24 -9.50 0.21
N ILE A 87 11.57 -8.69 1.04
CA ILE A 87 11.97 -7.31 1.33
C ILE A 87 13.35 -7.27 1.96
N GLU A 88 13.65 -8.16 2.91
CA GLU A 88 14.94 -8.16 3.60
C GLU A 88 16.09 -8.49 2.65
N LYS A 89 15.90 -9.49 1.80
CA LYS A 89 16.85 -9.80 0.73
C LYS A 89 17.06 -8.62 -0.23
N ILE A 90 16.01 -7.84 -0.51
CA ILE A 90 16.13 -6.64 -1.35
C ILE A 90 16.90 -5.54 -0.61
N ARG A 91 16.59 -5.28 0.67
CA ARG A 91 17.29 -4.29 1.51
C ARG A 91 18.78 -4.58 1.63
N GLU A 92 19.16 -5.86 1.76
CA GLU A 92 20.57 -6.27 1.79
C GLU A 92 21.31 -5.91 0.49
N ARG A 93 20.63 -6.07 -0.67
CA ARG A 93 21.18 -5.74 -1.99
C ARG A 93 21.16 -4.24 -2.29
N ARG A 94 20.13 -3.53 -1.84
CA ARG A 94 19.89 -2.11 -2.13
C ARG A 94 20.00 -1.23 -0.91
N LYS A 95 21.22 -0.84 -0.59
CA LYS A 95 21.52 0.08 0.53
C LYS A 95 21.34 1.55 0.17
N ASP A 96 21.07 1.85 -1.10
CA ASP A 96 20.85 3.19 -1.66
C ASP A 96 19.41 3.70 -1.46
N VAL A 97 18.47 2.82 -1.10
CA VAL A 97 17.05 3.14 -0.93
C VAL A 97 16.53 2.60 0.40
N LEU A 98 15.75 3.42 1.11
CA LEU A 98 15.02 2.97 2.29
C LEU A 98 13.75 2.26 1.85
N ILE A 99 13.57 0.99 2.23
CA ILE A 99 12.36 0.22 1.90
C ILE A 99 11.64 -0.12 3.19
N GLU A 100 10.35 0.17 3.31
CA GLU A 100 9.50 -0.14 4.46
C GLU A 100 8.35 -1.06 4.00
N LEU A 101 8.08 -2.12 4.75
CA LEU A 101 6.95 -3.01 4.53
C LEU A 101 5.89 -2.72 5.60
N CYS A 102 4.69 -2.36 5.16
CA CYS A 102 3.56 -2.04 6.01
C CYS A 102 2.41 -3.00 5.68
N PHE A 103 1.94 -3.70 6.70
CA PHE A 103 0.74 -4.51 6.57
C PHE A 103 -0.47 -3.73 7.06
N ALA A 104 -1.49 -3.60 6.22
CA ALA A 104 -2.80 -3.10 6.62
C ALA A 104 -3.53 -4.25 7.34
N ILE A 105 -3.57 -4.19 8.66
CA ILE A 105 -4.29 -5.15 9.50
C ILE A 105 -5.73 -4.64 9.62
N GLN A 106 -6.70 -5.44 9.20
CA GLN A 106 -8.12 -5.14 9.42
C GLN A 106 -8.47 -5.43 10.88
N GLU A 107 -8.44 -4.42 11.74
CA GLU A 107 -8.98 -4.52 13.12
C GLU A 107 -10.48 -4.14 13.20
N ILE A 108 -11.08 -3.72 12.08
CA ILE A 108 -12.40 -3.05 12.05
C ILE A 108 -13.60 -4.03 11.97
N GLU A 109 -13.38 -5.33 11.81
CA GLU A 109 -14.48 -6.29 11.54
C GLU A 109 -15.41 -6.60 12.72
N SER A 110 -15.23 -6.01 13.91
CA SER A 110 -16.12 -6.27 15.06
C SER A 110 -17.12 -5.15 15.39
N TRP A 111 -17.06 -3.98 14.73
CA TRP A 111 -17.88 -2.82 15.11
C TRP A 111 -18.96 -2.44 14.09
N LEU A 112 -18.86 -2.93 12.85
CA LEU A 112 -19.78 -2.55 11.76
C LEU A 112 -21.19 -3.18 11.80
N PRO A 113 -21.48 -4.32 12.47
CA PRO A 113 -22.86 -4.81 12.56
C PRO A 113 -23.79 -3.83 13.29
N GLY A 114 -23.26 -3.01 14.22
CA GLY A 114 -24.05 -2.04 15.00
C GLY A 114 -24.18 -0.65 14.34
N CYS A 115 -23.28 -0.28 13.44
CA CYS A 115 -23.27 1.07 12.84
C CYS A 115 -24.19 1.21 11.60
N TYR A 116 -24.68 0.09 11.03
CA TYR A 116 -25.56 0.11 9.85
C TYR A 116 -27.04 -0.14 10.14
N GLU A 117 -27.42 -0.56 11.36
CA GLU A 117 -28.84 -0.79 11.67
C GLU A 117 -29.68 0.49 11.57
N GLU A 118 -29.12 1.65 11.89
CA GLU A 118 -29.83 2.93 11.79
C GLU A 118 -29.85 3.45 10.35
N ALA A 119 -28.73 3.31 9.62
CA ALA A 119 -28.64 3.72 8.21
C ALA A 119 -29.51 2.85 7.27
N LEU A 120 -29.72 1.57 7.59
CA LEU A 120 -30.59 0.66 6.83
C LEU A 120 -32.08 0.88 7.11
N LYS A 121 -32.44 1.48 8.26
CA LYS A 121 -33.84 1.83 8.59
C LYS A 121 -34.34 3.06 7.83
N GLU A 122 -33.44 3.92 7.37
CA GLU A 122 -33.77 5.12 6.60
C GLU A 122 -33.74 4.92 5.08
N ALA A 123 -33.25 3.77 4.60
CA ALA A 123 -33.31 3.43 3.19
C ALA A 123 -34.76 3.04 2.82
N PRO A 124 -35.43 3.75 1.90
CA PRO A 124 -36.72 3.32 1.40
C PRO A 124 -36.56 1.98 0.68
N ASN A 125 -37.38 1.00 1.04
CA ASN A 125 -37.47 -0.27 0.33
C ASN A 125 -37.95 0.00 -1.11
N GLU A 126 -37.06 -0.11 -2.09
CA GLU A 126 -37.42 -0.30 -3.50
C GLU A 126 -37.69 -1.78 -3.79
#